data_AF-G0W669-F1
#
_entry.id   AF-G0W669-F1
#
_cell.length_a   1.000
_cell.length_b   1.000
_cell.length_c   1.000
_cell.angle_alpha   90.00
_cell.angle_beta   90.00
_cell.angle_gamma   90.00
#
_symmetry.space_group_name_H-M   'P 1'
#
loop_
_entity.id
_entity.type
_entity.pdbx_description
1 polymer ?
#
loop_
_entity_poly.entity_id
_entity_poly.type
_entity_poly.pdbx_seq_one_letter_code
_entity_poly.pdbx_strand_id
1 'polypeptide(L)'
;MGRILAFFGNPGQRPTIHHRAPLPISHECGSDLDHVCTVEEGEEEEVITIIDENGEKKETLKQDLRAISSNSDQSTAVELSDMNIESDGSIITSHGFTGLNKGYTDKVLDILVDFAGGQIVFCCVWIILIIWIVIGIVYNGSYVWQVVMQDGQSIQCYIWDTLLMRQQLTSTHEQVLVCCQLRSRMSTFKDFLTRTLNVHNHDKDDTNNNIPLSCSASSITSNNCNESNDKTTQDKSKINEDNEYCQEKNAETPENSLPESSDAIINPEMDMKTIAGELPIENWYDRFSSISSNIIGSVPCMILFWLGIIVWIICGVIPKDAGNSPPYTGRTTGSNPKLKKFSDAWQMYINTAVAVSLLICTTFLQNIRARHDKFIAKFLVNTFEIDDKIDIRLRTYFKDFRLANPVITVPPGKRTWGEKCIDWYADIIGTGIGVMLAIAFFGVWIGIGSPLHWDDNWWLIIGTYTGLVGFLDGYVIRQVYFRIIEHEEENYSKVAEQDLELFQVLGIDCPEEFTGKPQGNVTKTLNYKISSFVNRICSDQLSVLASILIIIGLICVSSGLRWSTTGQLIANTPTMIIEEFFLIVLLQAHNWADQQRRVEVSALLARRQILLAYVENHFPVIKY
;
A
#
# COMPACT_ATOMS: atom_id res chain seq x y z
N MET A 1 10.85 19.81 -23.68
CA MET A 1 9.66 19.25 -22.99
C MET A 1 9.93 18.89 -21.52
N GLY A 2 11.17 18.63 -21.07
CA GLY A 2 11.45 18.16 -19.69
C GLY A 2 10.96 19.05 -18.55
N ARG A 3 11.03 20.39 -18.66
CA ARG A 3 10.54 21.30 -17.60
C ARG A 3 9.01 21.30 -17.43
N ILE A 4 8.27 21.09 -18.52
CA ILE A 4 6.81 21.02 -18.49
C ILE A 4 6.37 19.67 -17.91
N LEU A 5 7.01 18.57 -18.33
CA LEU A 5 6.75 17.26 -17.73
C LEU A 5 7.11 17.23 -16.24
N ALA A 6 8.24 17.81 -15.83
CA ALA A 6 8.60 17.93 -14.42
C ALA A 6 7.59 18.80 -13.64
N PHE A 7 7.08 19.88 -14.24
CA PHE A 7 6.01 20.68 -13.65
C PHE A 7 4.72 19.87 -13.44
N PHE A 8 4.40 18.96 -14.38
CA PHE A 8 3.27 18.03 -14.24
C PHE A 8 3.53 16.82 -13.34
N GLY A 9 4.70 16.73 -12.71
CA GLY A 9 5.04 15.59 -11.87
C GLY A 9 5.51 14.35 -12.63
N ASN A 10 6.04 14.48 -13.85
CA ASN A 10 6.40 13.35 -14.73
C ASN A 10 5.33 12.24 -14.80
N PRO A 11 4.06 12.57 -15.11
CA PRO A 11 2.95 11.64 -14.97
C PRO A 11 3.11 10.45 -15.92
N GLY A 12 2.81 9.25 -15.42
CA GLY A 12 2.98 7.97 -16.10
C GLY A 12 4.41 7.45 -16.14
N GLN A 13 5.41 8.25 -15.74
CA GLN A 13 6.78 7.78 -15.57
C GLN A 13 6.88 7.07 -14.22
N ARG A 14 7.24 5.79 -14.26
CA ARG A 14 7.70 5.06 -13.06
C ARG A 14 9.20 4.90 -13.26
N PRO A 15 10.04 5.68 -12.58
CA PRO A 15 11.49 5.59 -12.73
C PRO A 15 12.00 4.24 -12.22
N THR A 16 13.16 3.83 -12.72
CA THR A 16 13.92 2.74 -12.10
C THR A 16 14.39 3.22 -10.72
N ILE A 17 14.15 2.41 -9.69
CA ILE A 17 14.62 2.73 -8.34
C ILE A 17 16.03 2.19 -8.20
N HIS A 18 16.94 3.06 -7.76
CA HIS A 18 18.32 2.73 -7.42
C HIS A 18 18.54 3.13 -5.98
N HIS A 19 18.78 2.16 -5.09
CA HIS A 19 18.93 2.43 -3.67
C HIS A 19 20.10 1.65 -3.09
N ARG A 20 20.77 2.25 -2.11
CA ARG A 20 21.86 1.66 -1.33
C ARG A 20 21.57 1.91 0.13
N ALA A 21 21.66 0.87 0.96
CA ALA A 21 21.53 1.04 2.40
C ALA A 21 22.69 1.89 2.95
N PRO A 22 22.42 2.89 3.81
CA PRO A 22 23.47 3.69 4.44
C PRO A 22 24.37 2.83 5.33
N LEU A 23 25.62 3.27 5.51
CA LEU A 23 26.51 2.67 6.49
C LEU A 23 26.05 3.02 7.91
N PRO A 24 26.12 2.08 8.86
CA PRO A 24 25.80 2.38 10.24
C PRO A 24 26.85 3.35 10.81
N ILE A 25 26.39 4.39 11.50
CA ILE A 25 27.26 5.35 12.18
C ILE A 25 27.76 4.69 13.47
N SER A 26 29.05 4.37 13.56
CA SER A 26 29.64 3.86 14.78
C SER A 26 29.73 4.98 15.83
N HIS A 27 28.89 4.93 16.87
CA HIS A 27 29.03 5.79 18.05
C HIS A 27 30.24 5.43 18.93
N GLU A 28 30.94 4.34 18.63
CA GLU A 28 32.16 3.91 19.31
C GLU A 28 33.41 4.29 18.51
N CYS A 29 33.69 5.58 18.41
CA CYS A 29 35.07 6.03 18.36
C CYS A 29 35.25 7.07 19.45
N GLY A 30 35.56 6.57 20.65
CA GLY A 30 36.06 7.41 21.72
C GLY A 30 37.27 8.20 21.22
N SER A 31 37.26 9.50 21.55
CA SER A 31 38.41 10.40 21.68
C SER A 31 39.76 9.77 21.30
N ASP A 32 40.23 10.09 20.09
CA ASP A 32 41.62 10.39 19.77
C ASP A 32 41.83 10.19 18.26
N LEU A 33 41.45 11.19 17.46
CA LEU A 33 42.21 11.63 16.28
C LEU A 33 41.59 12.93 15.76
N ASP A 34 41.95 14.04 16.40
CA ASP A 34 41.85 15.36 15.79
C ASP A 34 42.87 15.44 14.64
N HIS A 35 42.40 15.44 13.40
CA HIS A 35 43.06 16.20 12.34
C HIS A 35 42.09 16.57 11.21
N VAL A 36 41.56 17.79 11.33
CA VAL A 36 41.49 18.82 10.29
C VAL A 36 41.04 18.40 8.89
N CYS A 37 39.85 18.85 8.49
CA CYS A 37 39.63 19.57 7.23
C CYS A 37 38.36 20.43 7.35
N THR A 38 38.54 21.67 7.79
CA THR A 38 37.60 22.77 7.67
C THR A 38 37.53 23.24 6.22
N VAL A 39 36.35 23.29 5.63
CA VAL A 39 36.01 24.25 4.57
C VAL A 39 34.70 24.92 5.00
N GLU A 40 34.81 26.20 5.32
CA GLU A 40 33.67 27.11 5.52
C GLU A 40 33.03 27.40 4.17
N GLU A 41 31.71 27.37 4.09
CA GLU A 41 30.89 28.34 3.35
C GLU A 41 29.43 28.19 3.80
N GLY A 42 28.83 29.30 4.22
CA GLY A 42 27.59 29.33 5.00
C GLY A 42 26.34 29.58 4.17
N GLU A 43 25.20 29.28 4.80
CA GLU A 43 23.88 29.85 4.49
C GLU A 43 23.05 29.86 5.79
N GLU A 44 22.25 30.91 5.95
CA GLU A 44 21.58 31.34 7.19
C GLU A 44 20.49 30.36 7.66
N GLU A 45 20.53 29.91 8.92
CA GLU A 45 19.44 29.16 9.57
C GLU A 45 18.43 30.12 10.24
N GLU A 46 17.16 29.97 9.90
CA GLU A 46 16.03 30.67 10.51
C GLU A 46 15.58 29.92 11.79
N VAL A 47 15.75 30.54 12.96
CA VAL A 47 15.39 29.99 14.27
C VAL A 47 13.92 30.34 14.59
N ILE A 48 13.04 29.33 14.65
CA ILE A 48 11.66 29.51 15.14
C ILE A 48 11.62 29.29 16.65
N THR A 49 11.22 30.32 17.40
CA THR A 49 10.98 30.25 18.85
C THR A 49 9.50 29.99 19.11
N ILE A 50 9.15 28.88 19.77
CA ILE A 50 7.79 28.61 20.25
C ILE A 50 7.75 28.88 21.75
N ILE A 51 6.77 29.68 22.19
CA ILE A 51 6.52 30.01 23.59
C ILE A 51 5.35 29.15 24.08
N ASP A 52 5.54 28.39 25.16
CA ASP A 52 4.48 27.65 25.86
C ASP A 52 3.65 28.59 26.77
N GLU A 53 2.39 28.23 27.06
CA GLU A 53 1.43 28.94 27.91
C GLU A 53 1.89 29.14 29.37
N ASN A 54 3.01 28.55 29.77
CA ASN A 54 3.63 28.76 31.09
C ASN A 54 4.89 29.65 31.07
N GLY A 55 5.27 30.22 29.93
CA GLY A 55 6.32 31.26 29.86
C GLY A 55 7.77 30.78 30.04
N GLU A 56 8.04 29.48 30.02
CA GLU A 56 9.41 28.95 29.98
C GLU A 56 9.93 28.79 28.55
N LYS A 57 11.14 29.32 28.31
CA LYS A 57 11.88 29.15 27.05
C LYS A 57 12.52 27.77 27.03
N LYS A 58 12.13 26.92 26.07
CA LYS A 58 12.81 25.66 25.81
C LYS A 58 13.59 25.75 24.50
N GLU A 59 14.92 25.81 24.61
CA GLU A 59 15.81 25.66 23.45
C GLU A 59 15.76 24.20 23.01
N THR A 60 15.28 23.93 21.80
CA THR A 60 15.26 22.59 21.23
C THR A 60 16.42 22.50 20.25
N LEU A 61 17.50 21.83 20.67
CA LEU A 61 18.65 21.56 19.83
C LEU A 61 18.23 20.55 18.74
N LYS A 62 18.23 20.97 17.46
CA LYS A 62 18.18 20.03 16.33
C LYS A 62 19.46 19.20 16.39
N GLN A 63 19.34 17.92 16.71
CA GLN A 63 20.47 16.99 16.68
C GLN A 63 20.79 16.66 15.22
N ASP A 64 22.09 16.66 14.91
CA ASP A 64 22.70 16.75 13.59
C ASP A 64 22.19 15.74 12.54
N LEU A 65 21.58 16.26 11.47
CA LEU A 65 21.37 15.57 10.20
C LEU A 65 22.46 16.03 9.23
N ARG A 66 23.59 15.31 9.19
CA ARG A 66 24.56 15.43 8.08
C ARG A 66 24.56 14.13 7.27
N ALA A 67 23.78 14.13 6.20
CA ALA A 67 24.03 13.24 5.08
C ALA A 67 25.41 13.59 4.50
N ILE A 68 26.36 12.66 4.54
CA ILE A 68 27.60 12.78 3.78
C ILE A 68 27.22 12.53 2.32
N SER A 69 26.84 13.58 1.60
CA SER A 69 26.79 13.53 0.14
C SER A 69 28.23 13.51 -0.37
N SER A 70 28.60 12.38 -0.96
CA SER A 70 29.81 12.29 -1.79
C SER A 70 29.55 13.11 -3.06
N ASN A 71 29.93 14.39 -3.03
CA ASN A 71 30.05 15.19 -4.24
C ASN A 71 31.18 14.62 -5.10
N SER A 72 30.83 13.72 -6.03
CA SER A 72 31.67 13.36 -7.16
C SER A 72 30.87 13.54 -8.46
N ASP A 73 31.22 14.60 -9.16
CA ASP A 73 31.15 14.85 -10.60
C ASP A 73 29.87 14.50 -11.38
N GLN A 74 29.27 15.59 -11.86
CA GLN A 74 28.11 15.70 -12.72
C GLN A 74 28.40 15.22 -14.16
N SER A 75 28.43 13.91 -14.37
CA SER A 75 28.01 13.28 -15.63
C SER A 75 28.04 11.76 -15.43
N THR A 76 26.90 11.09 -15.57
CA THR A 76 26.74 9.61 -15.47
C THR A 76 26.71 8.99 -14.06
N ALA A 77 26.50 9.76 -12.99
CA ALA A 77 26.15 9.18 -11.69
C ALA A 77 24.65 8.82 -11.67
N VAL A 78 24.34 7.54 -11.46
CA VAL A 78 22.96 7.09 -11.21
C VAL A 78 22.51 7.74 -9.89
N GLU A 79 21.49 8.59 -9.95
CA GLU A 79 20.94 9.29 -8.79
C GLU A 79 20.34 8.25 -7.82
N LEU A 80 20.91 8.16 -6.62
CA LEU A 80 20.49 7.21 -5.59
C LEU A 80 19.28 7.78 -4.84
N SER A 81 18.24 6.97 -4.68
CA SER A 81 17.10 7.32 -3.85
C SER A 81 17.43 7.05 -2.39
N ASP A 82 17.55 8.11 -1.60
CA ASP A 82 17.74 8.00 -0.15
C ASP A 82 16.40 7.73 0.55
N MET A 83 16.44 6.79 1.50
CA MET A 83 15.33 6.42 2.38
C MET A 83 15.85 6.34 3.82
N ASN A 84 15.14 7.01 4.73
CA ASN A 84 15.37 6.96 6.17
C ASN A 84 14.04 6.66 6.87
N ILE A 85 14.12 6.01 8.02
CA ILE A 85 12.96 5.72 8.86
C ILE A 85 13.16 6.45 10.18
N GLU A 86 12.18 7.25 10.56
CA GLU A 86 12.17 7.93 11.85
C GLU A 86 11.72 6.99 12.98
N SER A 87 11.99 7.38 14.22
CA SER A 87 11.60 6.59 15.41
C SER A 87 10.09 6.44 15.58
N ASP A 88 9.30 7.31 14.97
CA ASP A 88 7.84 7.21 14.94
C ASP A 88 7.32 6.25 13.86
N GLY A 89 8.23 5.70 13.05
CA GLY A 89 7.95 4.79 11.95
C GLY A 89 7.64 5.46 10.61
N SER A 90 7.70 6.80 10.53
CA SER A 90 7.54 7.50 9.26
C SER A 90 8.72 7.22 8.32
N ILE A 91 8.41 6.94 7.04
CA ILE A 91 9.40 6.67 6.00
C ILE A 91 9.65 7.97 5.23
N ILE A 92 10.84 8.54 5.39
CA ILE A 92 11.26 9.74 4.66
C ILE A 92 12.03 9.31 3.43
N THR A 93 11.53 9.72 2.27
CA THR A 93 12.13 9.48 0.97
C THR A 93 12.48 10.80 0.31
N SER A 94 13.67 10.84 -0.28
CA SER A 94 14.15 12.01 -1.05
C SER A 94 13.30 12.27 -2.30
N HIS A 95 12.96 11.19 -3.02
CA HIS A 95 12.12 11.21 -4.21
C HIS A 95 10.72 10.62 -3.92
N GLY A 96 9.69 11.17 -4.56
CA GLY A 96 8.35 10.59 -4.58
C GLY A 96 8.18 9.52 -5.66
N PHE A 97 7.00 8.91 -5.74
CA PHE A 97 6.66 7.86 -6.71
C PHE A 97 6.81 8.28 -8.19
N THR A 98 6.89 9.58 -8.46
CA THR A 98 7.14 10.19 -9.78
C THR A 98 8.61 10.30 -10.15
N GLY A 99 9.52 10.01 -9.21
CA GLY A 99 10.97 10.21 -9.34
C GLY A 99 11.45 11.63 -9.09
N LEU A 100 10.55 12.56 -8.78
CA LEU A 100 10.91 13.94 -8.46
C LEU A 100 11.10 14.10 -6.95
N ASN A 101 11.91 15.08 -6.56
CA ASN A 101 12.08 15.46 -5.16
C ASN A 101 10.74 15.89 -4.55
N LYS A 102 10.41 15.40 -3.35
CA LYS A 102 9.15 15.74 -2.67
C LYS A 102 9.06 17.25 -2.42
N GLY A 103 8.09 17.91 -3.05
CA GLY A 103 7.86 19.36 -2.92
C GLY A 103 7.06 19.74 -1.67
N TYR A 104 6.81 21.03 -1.47
CA TYR A 104 5.95 21.52 -0.38
C TYR A 104 4.51 21.00 -0.51
N THR A 105 3.96 20.99 -1.73
CA THR A 105 2.62 20.46 -2.01
C THR A 105 2.50 18.99 -1.65
N ASP A 106 3.58 18.22 -1.84
CA ASP A 106 3.61 16.81 -1.50
C ASP A 106 3.56 16.58 0.01
N LYS A 107 4.36 17.36 0.76
CA LYS A 107 4.35 17.31 2.23
C LYS A 107 2.99 17.68 2.82
N VAL A 108 2.34 18.71 2.29
CA VAL A 108 0.98 19.11 2.73
C VAL A 108 -0.02 17.99 2.45
N LEU A 109 0.07 17.35 1.30
CA LEU A 109 -0.83 16.25 0.96
C LEU A 109 -0.60 15.01 1.83
N ASP A 110 0.65 14.69 2.16
CA ASP A 110 0.97 13.56 3.05
C ASP A 110 0.39 13.81 4.46
N ILE A 111 0.44 15.06 4.96
CA ILE A 111 -0.24 15.47 6.21
C ILE A 111 -1.76 15.32 6.11
N LEU A 112 -2.36 15.71 4.98
CA LEU A 112 -3.81 15.56 4.77
C LEU A 112 -4.24 14.09 4.74
N VAL A 113 -3.41 13.20 4.17
CA VAL A 113 -3.67 11.74 4.17
C VAL A 113 -3.68 11.20 5.60
N ASP A 114 -2.68 11.51 6.42
CA ASP A 114 -2.63 11.06 7.82
C ASP A 114 -3.80 11.65 8.64
N PHE A 115 -4.10 12.94 8.44
CA PHE A 115 -5.25 13.58 9.07
C PHE A 115 -6.58 12.92 8.70
N ALA A 116 -6.80 12.60 7.42
CA ALA A 116 -8.04 11.99 6.92
C ALA A 116 -8.30 10.59 7.51
N GLY A 117 -7.25 9.81 7.81
CA GLY A 117 -7.35 8.52 8.51
C GLY A 117 -7.47 8.62 10.03
N GLY A 118 -7.33 9.82 10.59
CA GLY A 118 -7.32 10.09 12.02
C GLY A 118 -8.66 9.87 12.72
N GLN A 119 -8.59 9.55 14.02
CA GLN A 119 -9.76 9.37 14.88
C GLN A 119 -10.62 10.64 14.99
N ILE A 120 -9.98 11.83 14.94
CA ILE A 120 -10.69 13.11 14.99
C ILE A 120 -11.62 13.25 13.79
N VAL A 121 -11.12 13.03 12.57
CA VAL A 121 -11.92 13.12 11.34
C VAL A 121 -13.05 12.10 11.38
N PHE A 122 -12.78 10.87 11.80
CA PHE A 122 -13.81 9.86 12.00
C PHE A 122 -14.94 10.37 12.90
N CYS A 123 -14.63 10.87 14.10
CA CYS A 123 -15.63 11.38 15.04
C CYS A 123 -16.39 12.58 14.46
N CYS A 124 -15.71 13.49 13.77
CA CYS A 124 -16.32 14.65 13.12
C CYS A 124 -17.34 14.23 12.06
N VAL A 125 -17.00 13.27 11.18
CA VAL A 125 -17.93 12.78 10.14
C VAL A 125 -19.19 12.18 10.77
N TRP A 126 -19.06 11.38 11.83
CA TRP A 126 -20.22 10.81 12.53
C TRP A 126 -21.07 11.87 13.22
N ILE A 127 -20.46 12.88 13.83
CA ILE A 127 -21.19 14.00 14.43
C ILE A 127 -22.00 14.75 13.36
N ILE A 128 -21.39 15.06 12.21
CA ILE A 128 -22.06 15.72 11.09
C ILE A 128 -23.23 14.87 10.59
N LEU A 129 -23.02 13.56 10.40
CA LEU A 129 -24.05 12.64 9.93
C LEU A 129 -25.21 12.54 10.93
N ILE A 130 -24.93 12.44 12.23
CA ILE A 130 -25.96 12.37 13.28
C ILE A 130 -26.76 13.68 13.34
N ILE A 131 -26.09 14.84 13.29
CA ILE A 131 -26.75 16.15 13.25
C ILE A 131 -27.67 16.23 12.02
N TRP A 132 -27.17 15.80 10.86
CA TRP A 132 -27.97 15.79 9.64
C TRP A 132 -29.20 14.87 9.75
N ILE A 133 -29.06 13.68 10.33
CA ILE A 133 -30.20 12.77 10.56
C ILE A 133 -31.23 13.41 11.51
N VAL A 134 -30.78 13.95 12.65
CA VAL A 134 -31.68 14.52 13.67
C VAL A 134 -32.44 15.72 13.13
N ILE A 135 -31.75 16.66 12.46
CA ILE A 135 -32.41 17.83 11.86
C ILE A 135 -33.38 17.39 10.75
N GLY A 136 -32.99 16.42 9.91
CA GLY A 136 -33.85 15.87 8.88
C GLY A 136 -35.14 15.26 9.44
N ILE A 137 -35.07 14.53 10.56
CA ILE A 137 -36.25 13.95 11.22
C ILE A 137 -37.13 15.05 11.83
N VAL A 138 -36.53 16.03 12.53
CA VAL A 138 -37.28 17.10 13.23
C VAL A 138 -38.04 17.99 12.25
N TYR A 139 -37.43 18.34 11.12
CA TYR A 139 -37.99 19.29 10.15
C TYR A 139 -38.68 18.64 8.95
N ASN A 140 -38.83 17.30 8.93
CA ASN A 140 -39.29 16.54 7.76
C ASN A 140 -38.50 16.92 6.49
N GLY A 141 -37.23 16.52 6.46
CA GLY A 141 -36.23 16.86 5.44
C GLY A 141 -36.81 16.97 4.03
N SER A 142 -36.72 18.18 3.47
CA SER A 142 -37.21 18.50 2.13
C SER A 142 -36.35 17.85 1.04
N TYR A 143 -36.73 18.04 -0.23
CA TYR A 143 -35.89 17.65 -1.36
C TYR A 143 -34.49 18.29 -1.29
N VAL A 144 -34.42 19.58 -0.95
CA VAL A 144 -33.14 20.31 -0.79
C VAL A 144 -32.30 19.72 0.34
N TRP A 145 -32.92 19.26 1.43
CA TRP A 145 -32.20 18.61 2.55
C TRP A 145 -31.44 17.35 2.11
N GLN A 146 -32.05 16.57 1.21
CA GLN A 146 -31.43 15.38 0.61
C GLN A 146 -30.30 15.75 -0.36
N VAL A 147 -30.51 16.78 -1.18
CA VAL A 147 -29.50 17.29 -2.13
C VAL A 147 -28.25 17.77 -1.38
N VAL A 148 -28.40 18.50 -0.27
CA VAL A 148 -27.25 18.97 0.54
C VAL A 148 -26.39 17.81 1.04
N MET A 149 -27.00 16.70 1.45
CA MET A 149 -26.25 15.51 1.87
C MET A 149 -25.48 14.88 0.72
N GLN A 150 -26.15 14.75 -0.42
CA GLN A 150 -25.57 14.21 -1.63
C GLN A 150 -24.38 15.04 -2.11
N ASP A 151 -24.50 16.36 -2.12
CA ASP A 151 -23.45 17.28 -2.56
C ASP A 151 -22.28 17.29 -1.57
N GLY A 152 -22.58 17.29 -0.26
CA GLY A 152 -21.56 17.19 0.78
C GLY A 152 -20.74 15.89 0.66
N GLN A 153 -21.42 14.76 0.48
CA GLN A 153 -20.73 13.49 0.25
C GLN A 153 -19.98 13.48 -1.09
N SER A 154 -20.56 14.02 -2.15
CA SER A 154 -19.93 14.10 -3.47
C SER A 154 -18.59 14.83 -3.45
N ILE A 155 -18.53 15.97 -2.75
CA ILE A 155 -17.29 16.72 -2.52
C ILE A 155 -16.30 15.88 -1.72
N GLN A 156 -16.78 15.25 -0.64
CA GLN A 156 -15.97 14.39 0.21
C GLN A 156 -15.40 13.19 -0.55
N CYS A 157 -16.19 12.54 -1.42
CA CYS A 157 -15.75 11.43 -2.25
C CYS A 157 -14.62 11.83 -3.19
N TYR A 158 -14.78 12.95 -3.90
CA TYR A 158 -13.74 13.48 -4.77
C TYR A 158 -12.41 13.72 -4.03
N ILE A 159 -12.48 14.34 -2.85
CA ILE A 159 -11.29 14.57 -2.01
C ILE A 159 -10.71 13.22 -1.55
N TRP A 160 -11.55 12.29 -1.11
CA TRP A 160 -11.10 11.00 -0.61
C TRP A 160 -10.48 10.14 -1.71
N ASP A 161 -11.03 10.11 -2.91
CA ASP A 161 -10.46 9.37 -4.05
C ASP A 161 -9.08 9.92 -4.43
N THR A 162 -8.93 11.25 -4.42
CA THR A 162 -7.65 11.93 -4.60
C THR A 162 -6.63 11.47 -3.55
N LEU A 163 -7.01 11.48 -2.27
CA LEU A 163 -6.14 11.06 -1.16
C LEU A 163 -5.86 9.55 -1.19
N LEU A 164 -6.86 8.72 -1.52
CA LEU A 164 -6.74 7.26 -1.63
C LEU A 164 -5.80 6.86 -2.75
N MET A 165 -5.83 7.55 -3.88
CA MET A 165 -4.92 7.34 -5.00
C MET A 165 -3.48 7.67 -4.59
N ARG A 166 -3.30 8.85 -3.96
CA ARG A 166 -1.99 9.28 -3.46
C ARG A 166 -1.41 8.30 -2.45
N GLN A 167 -2.19 7.92 -1.44
CA GLN A 167 -1.76 7.00 -0.40
C GLN A 167 -1.29 5.67 -0.99
N GLN A 168 -2.00 5.12 -1.98
CA GLN A 168 -1.60 3.86 -2.64
C GLN A 168 -0.28 4.00 -3.42
N LEU A 169 -0.12 5.09 -4.17
CA LEU A 169 1.08 5.32 -4.97
C LEU A 169 2.32 5.56 -4.09
N THR A 170 2.17 6.38 -3.05
CA THR A 170 3.24 6.69 -2.11
C THR A 170 3.61 5.46 -1.27
N SER A 171 2.62 4.78 -0.67
CA SER A 171 2.84 3.61 0.18
C SER A 171 3.64 2.55 -0.56
N THR A 172 3.24 2.16 -1.77
CA THR A 172 3.98 1.13 -2.50
C THR A 172 5.36 1.57 -2.95
N HIS A 173 5.55 2.85 -3.30
CA HIS A 173 6.90 3.35 -3.57
C HIS A 173 7.83 3.21 -2.36
N GLU A 174 7.32 3.57 -1.17
CA GLU A 174 8.05 3.45 0.09
C GLU A 174 8.32 1.98 0.46
N GLN A 175 7.35 1.08 0.28
CA GLN A 175 7.53 -0.36 0.53
C GLN A 175 8.56 -1.00 -0.41
N VAL A 176 8.61 -0.58 -1.69
CA VAL A 176 9.66 -1.05 -2.62
C VAL A 176 11.04 -0.54 -2.20
N LEU A 177 11.15 0.70 -1.71
CA LEU A 177 12.41 1.23 -1.17
C LEU A 177 12.85 0.48 0.09
N VAL A 178 11.91 0.14 0.98
CA VAL A 178 12.15 -0.74 2.14
C VAL A 178 12.74 -2.07 1.69
N CYS A 179 12.12 -2.72 0.70
CA CYS A 179 12.67 -3.96 0.13
C CYS A 179 14.07 -3.75 -0.45
N CYS A 180 14.35 -2.64 -1.14
CA CYS A 180 15.68 -2.35 -1.66
C CYS A 180 16.72 -2.22 -0.54
N GLN A 181 16.38 -1.51 0.55
CA GLN A 181 17.28 -1.33 1.69
C GLN A 181 17.61 -2.65 2.37
N LEU A 182 16.58 -3.47 2.65
CA LEU A 182 16.73 -4.79 3.26
C LEU A 182 17.60 -5.71 2.40
N ARG A 183 17.40 -5.72 1.07
CA ARG A 183 18.19 -6.53 0.14
C ARG A 183 19.63 -6.04 0.02
N SER A 184 19.84 -4.72 0.08
CA SER A 184 21.16 -4.10 0.05
C SER A 184 21.98 -4.55 1.26
N ARG A 185 21.41 -4.49 2.47
CA ARG A 185 22.06 -4.98 3.71
C ARG A 185 22.25 -6.48 3.71
N MET A 186 21.23 -7.24 3.30
CA MET A 186 21.29 -8.70 3.26
C MET A 186 22.41 -9.21 2.38
N SER A 187 22.65 -8.57 1.22
CA SER A 187 23.80 -8.93 0.37
C SER A 187 25.14 -8.72 1.08
N THR A 188 25.29 -7.63 1.84
CA THR A 188 26.50 -7.40 2.66
C THR A 188 26.64 -8.45 3.76
N PHE A 189 25.55 -8.82 4.43
CA PHE A 189 25.57 -9.87 5.46
C PHE A 189 26.00 -11.21 4.86
N LYS A 190 25.42 -11.58 3.72
CA LYS A 190 25.79 -12.79 2.99
C LYS A 190 27.28 -12.79 2.63
N ASP A 191 27.82 -11.68 2.15
CA ASP A 191 29.23 -11.57 1.81
C ASP A 191 30.15 -11.76 3.04
N PHE A 192 29.84 -11.11 4.17
CA PHE A 192 30.61 -11.31 5.41
C PHE A 192 30.55 -12.75 5.92
N LEU A 193 29.35 -13.33 5.96
CA LEU A 193 29.13 -14.65 6.54
C LEU A 193 29.63 -15.80 5.64
N THR A 194 29.63 -15.62 4.33
CA THR A 194 30.21 -16.62 3.40
C THR A 194 31.72 -16.57 3.35
N ARG A 195 32.36 -15.39 3.55
CA ARG A 195 33.82 -15.29 3.70
C ARG A 195 34.33 -16.22 4.81
N THR A 196 33.62 -16.28 5.93
CA THR A 196 33.98 -17.16 7.05
C THR A 196 33.88 -18.65 6.74
N LEU A 197 32.85 -19.07 6.00
CA LEU A 197 32.73 -20.47 5.57
C LEU A 197 33.89 -20.90 4.67
N ASN A 198 34.33 -20.02 3.78
CA ASN A 198 35.45 -20.31 2.89
C ASN A 198 36.80 -20.36 3.62
N VAL A 199 37.00 -19.53 4.65
CA VAL A 199 38.22 -19.58 5.48
C VAL A 199 38.27 -20.88 6.30
N HIS A 200 37.14 -21.29 6.90
CA HIS A 200 37.09 -22.53 7.70
C HIS A 200 37.24 -23.81 6.88
N ASN A 201 36.86 -23.79 5.59
CA ASN A 201 37.10 -24.90 4.68
C ASN A 201 38.58 -25.00 4.26
N HIS A 202 39.30 -23.87 4.15
CA HIS A 202 40.72 -23.87 3.83
C HIS A 202 41.58 -24.45 4.98
N ASP A 203 41.24 -24.17 6.24
CA ASP A 203 41.94 -24.74 7.42
C ASP A 203 41.72 -26.26 7.57
N LYS A 204 40.62 -26.80 7.04
CA LYS A 204 40.34 -28.25 7.03
C LYS A 204 41.11 -29.01 5.95
N ASP A 205 41.46 -28.36 4.83
CA ASP A 205 42.28 -28.98 3.79
C ASP A 205 43.79 -28.95 4.14
N ASP A 206 44.24 -27.96 4.93
CA ASP A 206 45.63 -27.89 5.39
C ASP A 206 45.98 -28.89 6.50
N THR A 207 44.97 -29.51 7.15
CA THR A 207 45.19 -30.58 8.14
C THR A 207 45.30 -31.98 7.54
N ASN A 208 45.11 -32.15 6.21
CA ASN A 208 45.11 -33.46 5.57
C ASN A 208 46.24 -33.71 4.54
N ASN A 209 47.18 -32.78 4.37
CA ASN A 209 48.29 -32.97 3.42
C ASN A 209 49.66 -32.62 4.02
N ASN A 210 50.25 -33.58 4.73
CA ASN A 210 51.69 -33.62 5.02
C ASN A 210 52.42 -34.41 3.92
N ILE A 211 52.73 -33.77 2.77
CA ILE A 211 53.82 -34.18 1.87
C ILE A 211 54.45 -32.90 1.26
N PRO A 212 55.79 -32.71 1.29
CA PRO A 212 56.40 -31.42 0.97
C PRO A 212 56.71 -31.20 -0.53
N LEU A 213 56.54 -29.92 -0.92
CA LEU A 213 57.18 -29.14 -2.00
C LEU A 213 57.23 -29.69 -3.45
N SER A 214 56.70 -28.90 -4.40
CA SER A 214 57.54 -28.05 -5.27
C SER A 214 56.72 -27.07 -6.12
N CYS A 215 57.29 -25.87 -6.30
CA CYS A 215 56.83 -24.82 -7.20
C CYS A 215 56.73 -25.30 -8.66
N SER A 216 55.76 -24.80 -9.42
CA SER A 216 55.94 -24.35 -10.82
C SER A 216 54.70 -23.61 -11.33
N ALA A 217 54.96 -22.53 -12.05
CA ALA A 217 54.00 -21.58 -12.57
C ALA A 217 53.34 -22.02 -13.89
N SER A 218 52.31 -21.24 -14.27
CA SER A 218 51.93 -20.82 -15.64
C SER A 218 50.83 -21.60 -16.38
N SER A 219 49.73 -20.87 -16.62
CA SER A 219 49.13 -20.58 -17.94
C SER A 219 48.24 -21.61 -18.65
N ILE A 220 46.95 -21.27 -18.71
CA ILE A 220 46.07 -21.14 -19.90
C ILE A 220 46.42 -22.02 -21.13
N THR A 221 45.53 -22.96 -21.51
CA THR A 221 44.78 -22.92 -22.79
C THR A 221 43.79 -24.09 -22.96
N SER A 222 42.56 -23.70 -23.26
CA SER A 222 41.52 -24.26 -24.14
C SER A 222 41.85 -25.47 -25.06
N ASN A 223 40.95 -26.46 -25.15
CA ASN A 223 40.02 -26.68 -26.31
C ASN A 223 39.64 -28.15 -26.60
N ASN A 224 38.42 -28.27 -27.14
CA ASN A 224 37.79 -29.29 -28.01
C ASN A 224 37.13 -30.51 -27.34
N CYS A 225 35.79 -30.66 -27.38
CA CYS A 225 34.84 -30.84 -28.52
C CYS A 225 34.88 -32.25 -29.12
N ASN A 226 33.83 -33.07 -28.90
CA ASN A 226 32.81 -33.37 -29.92
C ASN A 226 31.82 -34.49 -29.53
N GLU A 227 30.57 -34.25 -29.96
CA GLU A 227 29.57 -35.16 -30.54
C GLU A 227 29.23 -36.49 -29.85
N SER A 228 27.94 -36.73 -29.59
CA SER A 228 27.03 -37.39 -30.55
C SER A 228 25.64 -37.69 -29.96
N ASN A 229 24.64 -37.64 -30.83
CA ASN A 229 23.23 -37.98 -30.65
C ASN A 229 23.02 -39.46 -30.23
N ASP A 230 21.95 -39.79 -29.48
CA ASP A 230 20.81 -40.51 -30.07
C ASP A 230 19.58 -40.64 -29.13
N LYS A 231 18.41 -40.82 -29.77
CA LYS A 231 17.04 -40.87 -29.21
C LYS A 231 16.62 -42.28 -28.73
N THR A 232 15.72 -42.37 -27.74
CA THR A 232 14.48 -43.23 -27.69
C THR A 232 13.82 -43.10 -26.29
N THR A 233 12.58 -42.62 -26.10
CA THR A 233 11.20 -43.17 -26.29
C THR A 233 10.68 -44.10 -25.17
N GLN A 234 9.41 -43.88 -24.76
CA GLN A 234 8.44 -44.65 -23.93
C GLN A 234 8.19 -44.05 -22.53
N ASP A 235 7.06 -43.41 -22.17
CA ASP A 235 5.60 -43.64 -22.29
C ASP A 235 5.00 -44.55 -21.17
N LYS A 236 4.25 -43.90 -20.26
CA LYS A 236 3.06 -44.28 -19.45
C LYS A 236 2.89 -45.69 -18.84
N SER A 237 2.54 -45.70 -17.53
CA SER A 237 1.27 -46.21 -16.93
C SER A 237 1.41 -46.34 -15.40
N LYS A 238 0.62 -45.64 -14.55
CA LYS A 238 -0.63 -46.10 -13.87
C LYS A 238 -0.60 -47.53 -13.31
N ILE A 239 -0.84 -47.65 -11.98
CA ILE A 239 -1.67 -48.60 -11.18
C ILE A 239 -1.25 -48.38 -9.71
N ASN A 240 -2.05 -47.78 -8.81
CA ASN A 240 -3.20 -48.27 -8.03
C ASN A 240 -2.90 -49.37 -6.99
N GLU A 241 -3.45 -49.11 -5.80
CA GLU A 241 -3.96 -50.03 -4.76
C GLU A 241 -3.05 -50.49 -3.61
N ASP A 242 -3.45 -49.98 -2.44
CA ASP A 242 -3.79 -50.70 -1.21
C ASP A 242 -2.68 -51.42 -0.42
N ASN A 243 -2.44 -50.95 0.81
CA ASN A 243 -2.80 -51.79 1.96
C ASN A 243 -2.83 -51.06 3.31
N GLU A 244 -3.83 -51.49 4.07
CA GLU A 244 -4.17 -51.23 5.46
C GLU A 244 -3.13 -51.73 6.47
N TYR A 245 -3.05 -50.99 7.58
CA TYR A 245 -2.96 -51.43 8.98
C TYR A 245 -1.86 -52.40 9.42
N CYS A 246 -1.02 -51.94 10.37
CA CYS A 246 -0.77 -52.65 11.63
C CYS A 246 -0.07 -51.75 12.66
N GLN A 247 -0.74 -51.55 13.79
CA GLN A 247 -0.16 -51.10 15.06
C GLN A 247 0.71 -52.22 15.65
N GLU A 248 1.90 -51.90 16.16
CA GLU A 248 2.51 -52.72 17.22
C GLU A 248 3.30 -51.85 18.22
N LYS A 249 3.25 -52.32 19.47
CA LYS A 249 3.52 -51.63 20.73
C LYS A 249 5.00 -51.55 21.11
N ASN A 250 5.31 -50.46 21.82
CA ASN A 250 6.26 -50.26 22.93
C ASN A 250 7.29 -51.36 23.26
N ALA A 251 8.55 -50.96 23.27
CA ALA A 251 9.55 -51.46 24.22
C ALA A 251 10.53 -50.32 24.60
N GLU A 252 10.56 -49.96 25.88
CA GLU A 252 11.53 -49.06 26.51
C GLU A 252 12.81 -49.83 26.88
N THR A 253 14.00 -49.27 26.63
CA THR A 253 15.22 -49.37 27.48
C THR A 253 16.28 -48.34 27.00
N PRO A 254 17.31 -47.99 27.80
CA PRO A 254 17.43 -46.66 28.40
C PRO A 254 18.61 -45.81 27.89
N GLU A 255 18.51 -44.52 28.22
CA GLU A 255 19.51 -43.45 28.26
C GLU A 255 20.98 -43.81 27.96
N ASN A 256 21.53 -43.15 26.94
CA ASN A 256 22.88 -42.60 26.99
C ASN A 256 22.88 -41.21 26.33
N SER A 257 23.29 -40.24 27.12
CA SER A 257 23.21 -38.79 26.91
C SER A 257 24.28 -38.26 25.95
N LEU A 258 23.84 -37.43 25.01
CA LEU A 258 24.62 -36.42 24.29
C LEU A 258 23.77 -35.13 24.27
N PRO A 259 24.38 -33.95 24.43
CA PRO A 259 23.67 -32.75 24.85
C PRO A 259 22.75 -32.20 23.76
N GLU A 260 21.51 -31.90 24.15
CA GLU A 260 20.53 -31.13 23.39
C GLU A 260 21.15 -29.82 22.88
N SER A 261 21.17 -29.66 21.56
CA SER A 261 21.36 -28.37 20.90
C SER A 261 20.20 -28.15 19.93
N SER A 262 19.15 -27.45 20.38
CA SER A 262 18.15 -26.83 19.48
C SER A 262 17.16 -25.89 20.18
N ASP A 263 17.27 -25.60 21.48
CA ASP A 263 16.42 -24.57 22.10
C ASP A 263 17.10 -23.19 22.00
N ALA A 264 17.31 -22.74 20.76
CA ALA A 264 17.75 -21.38 20.49
C ALA A 264 16.57 -20.42 20.66
N ILE A 265 16.40 -19.97 21.91
CA ILE A 265 15.89 -18.67 22.37
C ILE A 265 15.13 -17.87 21.29
N ILE A 266 13.86 -18.24 21.07
CA ILE A 266 12.86 -17.29 20.60
C ILE A 266 12.59 -16.37 21.80
N ASN A 267 12.87 -15.07 21.66
CA ASN A 267 12.46 -14.10 22.66
C ASN A 267 10.92 -14.21 22.84
N PRO A 268 10.40 -14.45 24.06
CA PRO A 268 9.01 -14.86 24.28
C PRO A 268 7.96 -13.75 24.08
N GLU A 269 8.21 -12.76 23.24
CA GLU A 269 7.38 -11.54 23.14
C GLU A 269 6.61 -11.40 21.81
N MET A 270 6.87 -12.24 20.80
CA MET A 270 6.05 -12.21 19.58
C MET A 270 4.80 -13.06 19.78
N ASP A 271 3.72 -12.43 20.25
CA ASP A 271 2.40 -13.05 20.40
C ASP A 271 1.99 -13.75 19.08
N MET A 272 1.52 -14.99 19.18
CA MET A 272 1.08 -15.81 18.03
C MET A 272 0.00 -15.11 17.19
N LYS A 273 -0.80 -14.22 17.80
CA LYS A 273 -1.76 -13.36 17.07
C LYS A 273 -1.09 -12.30 16.21
N THR A 274 0.04 -11.78 16.66
CA THR A 274 0.86 -10.81 15.94
C THR A 274 1.56 -11.47 14.76
N ILE A 275 2.01 -12.72 14.93
CA ILE A 275 2.56 -13.55 13.85
C ILE A 275 1.48 -13.86 12.80
N ALA A 276 0.24 -14.14 13.22
CA ALA A 276 -0.92 -14.32 12.34
C ALA A 276 -1.38 -13.03 11.62
N GLY A 277 -0.73 -11.90 11.86
CA GLY A 277 -1.05 -10.62 11.25
C GLY A 277 -2.38 -10.04 11.74
N GLU A 278 -2.82 -10.32 12.96
CA GLU A 278 -3.99 -9.66 13.54
C GLU A 278 -3.65 -8.21 13.95
N LEU A 279 -4.57 -7.29 13.70
CA LEU A 279 -4.42 -5.90 14.17
C LEU A 279 -4.48 -5.86 15.71
N PRO A 280 -3.58 -5.14 16.39
CA PRO A 280 -3.69 -4.91 17.82
C PRO A 280 -4.99 -4.12 18.08
N ILE A 281 -5.83 -4.65 18.98
CA ILE A 281 -7.05 -3.97 19.43
C ILE A 281 -6.67 -3.16 20.66
N GLU A 282 -6.37 -1.88 20.46
CA GLU A 282 -5.97 -0.99 21.54
C GLU A 282 -7.21 -0.36 22.21
N ASN A 283 -8.22 0.03 21.43
CA ASN A 283 -9.42 0.70 21.92
C ASN A 283 -10.73 0.11 21.39
N TRP A 284 -11.85 0.50 22.03
CA TRP A 284 -13.22 0.17 21.57
C TRP A 284 -13.47 0.63 20.13
N TYR A 285 -12.86 1.76 19.76
CA TYR A 285 -12.90 2.35 18.43
C TYR A 285 -12.30 1.41 17.39
N ASP A 286 -11.12 0.87 17.67
CA ASP A 286 -10.41 -0.04 16.78
C ASP A 286 -11.21 -1.32 16.58
N ARG A 287 -11.81 -1.83 17.66
CA ARG A 287 -12.69 -3.00 17.60
C ARG A 287 -13.90 -2.74 16.70
N PHE A 288 -14.56 -1.59 16.86
CA PHE A 288 -15.72 -1.23 16.06
C PHE A 288 -15.37 -1.06 14.58
N SER A 289 -14.25 -0.38 14.28
CA SER A 289 -13.78 -0.15 12.93
C SER A 289 -13.36 -1.46 12.23
N SER A 290 -12.65 -2.36 12.94
CA SER A 290 -12.29 -3.68 12.39
C SER A 290 -13.50 -4.56 12.11
N ILE A 291 -14.49 -4.59 13.03
CA ILE A 291 -15.73 -5.34 12.81
C ILE A 291 -16.50 -4.78 11.61
N SER A 292 -16.62 -3.45 11.54
CA SER A 292 -17.31 -2.77 10.44
C SER A 292 -16.63 -3.08 9.10
N SER A 293 -15.30 -3.04 9.04
CA SER A 293 -14.54 -3.41 7.84
C SER A 293 -14.84 -4.83 7.38
N ASN A 294 -14.77 -5.79 8.32
CA ASN A 294 -14.95 -7.21 8.01
C ASN A 294 -16.37 -7.51 7.53
N ILE A 295 -17.36 -6.77 8.03
CA ILE A 295 -18.75 -6.90 7.58
C ILE A 295 -18.93 -6.28 6.20
N ILE A 296 -18.51 -5.02 6.01
CA ILE A 296 -18.70 -4.29 4.75
C ILE A 296 -17.91 -4.96 3.61
N GLY A 297 -16.64 -5.30 3.86
CA GLY A 297 -15.76 -5.96 2.89
C GLY A 297 -16.02 -7.46 2.71
N SER A 298 -17.25 -7.93 2.97
CA SER A 298 -17.62 -9.35 2.86
C SER A 298 -18.48 -9.63 1.63
N VAL A 299 -18.32 -10.83 1.06
CA VAL A 299 -19.13 -11.28 -0.08
C VAL A 299 -20.65 -11.27 0.22
N PRO A 300 -21.12 -11.68 1.42
CA PRO A 300 -22.53 -11.52 1.78
C PRO A 300 -23.02 -10.08 1.73
N CYS A 301 -22.21 -9.10 2.16
CA CYS A 301 -22.55 -7.68 2.06
C CYS A 301 -22.71 -7.25 0.60
N MET A 302 -21.80 -7.67 -0.29
CA MET A 302 -21.92 -7.39 -1.74
C MET A 302 -23.21 -7.98 -2.35
N ILE A 303 -23.59 -9.20 -1.94
CA ILE A 303 -24.83 -9.83 -2.41
C ILE A 303 -26.04 -9.03 -1.89
N LEU A 304 -26.04 -8.67 -0.61
CA LEU A 304 -27.12 -7.86 0.00
C LEU A 304 -27.23 -6.48 -0.66
N PHE A 305 -26.11 -5.85 -0.99
CA PHE A 305 -26.06 -4.60 -1.73
C PHE A 305 -26.81 -4.72 -3.07
N TRP A 306 -26.43 -5.67 -3.91
CA TRP A 306 -27.09 -5.87 -5.21
C TRP A 306 -28.55 -6.30 -5.10
N LEU A 307 -28.91 -7.11 -4.10
CA LEU A 307 -30.31 -7.43 -3.80
C LEU A 307 -31.10 -6.15 -3.44
N GLY A 308 -30.50 -5.25 -2.66
CA GLY A 308 -31.07 -3.95 -2.33
C GLY A 308 -31.31 -3.10 -3.57
N ILE A 309 -30.32 -3.01 -4.47
CA ILE A 309 -30.45 -2.29 -5.76
C ILE A 309 -31.56 -2.91 -6.62
N ILE A 310 -31.65 -4.23 -6.71
CA ILE A 310 -32.72 -4.91 -7.47
C ILE A 310 -34.10 -4.59 -6.88
N VAL A 311 -34.26 -4.65 -5.56
CA VAL A 311 -35.51 -4.28 -4.87
C VAL A 311 -35.87 -2.81 -5.13
N TRP A 312 -34.89 -1.91 -5.10
CA TRP A 312 -35.11 -0.50 -5.42
C TRP A 312 -35.57 -0.29 -6.88
N ILE A 313 -34.96 -0.99 -7.86
CA ILE A 313 -35.37 -0.96 -9.27
C ILE A 313 -36.83 -1.41 -9.41
N ILE A 314 -37.21 -2.50 -8.74
CA ILE A 314 -38.60 -3.01 -8.75
C ILE A 314 -39.56 -1.98 -8.15
N CYS A 315 -39.17 -1.32 -7.06
CA CYS A 315 -39.96 -0.25 -6.44
C CYS A 315 -40.17 0.96 -7.38
N GLY A 316 -39.34 1.15 -8.40
CA GLY A 316 -39.49 2.23 -9.39
C GLY A 316 -40.73 2.09 -10.28
N VAL A 317 -41.28 0.88 -10.40
CA VAL A 317 -42.52 0.60 -11.13
C VAL A 317 -43.76 1.16 -10.41
N ILE A 318 -43.66 1.34 -9.08
CA ILE A 318 -44.75 1.86 -8.25
C ILE A 318 -44.90 3.37 -8.53
N PRO A 319 -46.07 3.84 -9.01
CA PRO A 319 -46.26 5.26 -9.32
C PRO A 319 -46.14 6.11 -8.06
N LYS A 320 -45.17 7.03 -8.04
CA LYS A 320 -44.99 8.03 -6.98
C LYS A 320 -45.33 9.42 -7.50
N ASP A 321 -45.39 10.40 -6.59
CA ASP A 321 -45.63 11.80 -6.95
C ASP A 321 -44.67 12.24 -8.07
N ALA A 322 -45.23 12.85 -9.11
CA ALA A 322 -44.50 13.32 -10.27
C ALA A 322 -43.78 14.66 -10.02
N GLY A 323 -44.05 15.32 -8.87
CA GLY A 323 -43.46 16.63 -8.56
C GLY A 323 -44.03 17.78 -9.40
N ASN A 324 -45.14 17.53 -10.08
CA ASN A 324 -45.79 18.48 -10.98
C ASN A 324 -46.75 19.40 -10.21
N SER A 325 -46.91 20.64 -10.68
CA SER A 325 -47.92 21.56 -10.15
C SER A 325 -49.26 21.39 -10.88
N PRO A 326 -50.41 21.56 -10.19
CA PRO A 326 -51.73 21.52 -10.82
C PRO A 326 -51.92 22.68 -11.83
N PRO A 327 -52.79 22.53 -12.85
CA PRO A 327 -53.73 21.44 -13.06
C PRO A 327 -53.09 20.19 -13.70
N TYR A 328 -53.42 19.02 -13.14
CA TYR A 328 -52.94 17.73 -13.62
C TYR A 328 -53.78 17.25 -14.81
N THR A 329 -53.14 16.70 -15.84
CA THR A 329 -53.82 16.13 -17.02
C THR A 329 -54.35 14.72 -16.78
N GLY A 330 -53.93 14.07 -15.70
CA GLY A 330 -54.34 12.71 -15.34
C GLY A 330 -53.64 12.20 -14.08
N ARG A 331 -54.09 11.05 -13.56
CA ARG A 331 -53.50 10.45 -12.35
C ARG A 331 -52.14 9.79 -12.62
N THR A 332 -51.99 9.13 -13.76
CA THR A 332 -50.75 8.41 -14.16
C THR A 332 -50.39 8.61 -15.64
N THR A 333 -51.22 9.34 -16.40
CA THR A 333 -51.12 9.53 -17.85
C THR A 333 -51.37 11.00 -18.23
N GLY A 334 -50.92 11.39 -19.42
CA GLY A 334 -51.02 12.76 -19.95
C GLY A 334 -49.70 13.53 -19.90
N SER A 335 -49.71 14.78 -20.36
CA SER A 335 -48.52 15.64 -20.43
C SER A 335 -48.09 16.21 -19.07
N ASN A 336 -49.00 16.27 -18.09
CA ASN A 336 -48.76 16.70 -16.71
C ASN A 336 -49.42 15.74 -15.69
N PRO A 337 -48.96 14.48 -15.57
CA PRO A 337 -49.57 13.50 -14.69
C PRO A 337 -49.25 13.80 -13.22
N LYS A 338 -50.17 13.46 -12.30
CA LYS A 338 -49.96 13.58 -10.85
C LYS A 338 -48.95 12.55 -10.32
N LEU A 339 -48.94 11.34 -10.87
CA LEU A 339 -48.03 10.26 -10.49
C LEU A 339 -47.21 9.82 -11.71
N LYS A 340 -45.92 9.56 -11.50
CA LYS A 340 -44.97 9.11 -12.53
C LYS A 340 -44.26 7.84 -12.04
N LYS A 341 -44.09 6.88 -12.96
CA LYS A 341 -43.19 5.71 -12.74
C LYS A 341 -41.75 6.17 -12.94
N PHE A 342 -40.81 5.63 -12.14
CA PHE A 342 -39.42 6.09 -12.15
C PHE A 342 -39.32 7.62 -11.97
N SER A 343 -40.01 8.16 -10.96
CA SER A 343 -40.02 9.60 -10.67
C SER A 343 -38.68 10.10 -10.14
N ASP A 344 -38.45 11.42 -10.19
CA ASP A 344 -37.21 12.02 -9.68
C ASP A 344 -37.05 11.80 -8.17
N ALA A 345 -38.16 11.78 -7.41
CA ALA A 345 -38.15 11.41 -5.99
C ALA A 345 -37.69 9.96 -5.75
N TRP A 346 -38.04 9.02 -6.65
CA TRP A 346 -37.56 7.63 -6.56
C TRP A 346 -36.05 7.51 -6.80
N GLN A 347 -35.50 8.32 -7.73
CA GLN A 347 -34.05 8.39 -7.97
C GLN A 347 -33.33 9.08 -6.80
N MET A 348 -33.89 10.18 -6.29
CA MET A 348 -33.29 10.93 -5.19
C MET A 348 -33.14 10.07 -3.92
N TYR A 349 -34.12 9.23 -3.57
CA TYR A 349 -34.01 8.38 -2.39
C TYR A 349 -32.83 7.40 -2.43
N ILE A 350 -32.57 6.77 -3.58
CA ILE A 350 -31.40 5.90 -3.67
C ILE A 350 -30.13 6.72 -3.69
N ASN A 351 -30.15 7.90 -4.32
CA ASN A 351 -28.99 8.76 -4.42
C ASN A 351 -28.52 9.19 -3.01
N THR A 352 -29.46 9.65 -2.17
CA THR A 352 -29.15 9.95 -0.76
C THR A 352 -28.72 8.71 0.04
N ALA A 353 -29.33 7.55 -0.19
CA ALA A 353 -28.96 6.32 0.52
C ALA A 353 -27.52 5.87 0.18
N VAL A 354 -27.17 5.89 -1.11
CA VAL A 354 -25.83 5.61 -1.62
C VAL A 354 -24.83 6.63 -1.12
N ALA A 355 -25.18 7.92 -1.11
CA ALA A 355 -24.33 8.97 -0.55
C ALA A 355 -24.02 8.72 0.94
N VAL A 356 -25.02 8.45 1.77
CA VAL A 356 -24.78 8.13 3.19
C VAL A 356 -23.87 6.90 3.33
N SER A 357 -24.11 5.86 2.53
CA SER A 357 -23.31 4.64 2.56
C SER A 357 -21.86 4.86 2.12
N LEU A 358 -21.64 5.63 1.04
CA LEU A 358 -20.32 6.04 0.56
C LEU A 358 -19.55 6.82 1.63
N LEU A 359 -20.19 7.80 2.27
CA LEU A 359 -19.59 8.57 3.36
C LEU A 359 -19.10 7.65 4.49
N ILE A 360 -19.92 6.69 4.88
CA ILE A 360 -19.59 5.73 5.94
C ILE A 360 -18.43 4.82 5.51
N CYS A 361 -18.53 4.21 4.32
CA CYS A 361 -17.54 3.26 3.80
C CYS A 361 -16.17 3.91 3.61
N THR A 362 -16.12 5.12 3.04
CA THR A 362 -14.87 5.87 2.81
C THR A 362 -14.20 6.26 4.13
N THR A 363 -14.98 6.66 5.13
CA THR A 363 -14.47 7.00 6.46
C THR A 363 -13.85 5.79 7.17
N PHE A 364 -14.51 4.61 7.08
CA PHE A 364 -13.92 3.38 7.61
C PHE A 364 -12.64 3.00 6.86
N LEU A 365 -12.67 3.02 5.52
CA LEU A 365 -11.54 2.64 4.68
C LEU A 365 -10.27 3.43 5.05
N GLN A 366 -10.37 4.76 5.16
CA GLN A 366 -9.22 5.60 5.54
C GLN A 366 -8.71 5.29 6.93
N ASN A 367 -9.61 5.10 7.89
CA ASN A 367 -9.19 4.80 9.26
C ASN A 367 -8.46 3.46 9.37
N ILE A 368 -8.96 2.43 8.68
CA ILE A 368 -8.38 1.10 8.69
C ILE A 368 -6.98 1.13 8.07
N ARG A 369 -6.84 1.82 6.92
CA ARG A 369 -5.53 2.01 6.29
C ARG A 369 -4.53 2.71 7.19
N ALA A 370 -4.89 3.84 7.77
CA ALA A 370 -3.98 4.58 8.67
C ALA A 370 -3.52 3.71 9.86
N ARG A 371 -4.37 2.81 10.35
CA ARG A 371 -4.00 1.85 11.40
C ARG A 371 -3.06 0.75 10.90
N HIS A 372 -3.30 0.24 9.70
CA HIS A 372 -2.40 -0.72 9.07
C HIS A 372 -1.02 -0.11 8.82
N ASP A 373 -0.95 1.11 8.30
CA ASP A 373 0.30 1.83 8.06
C ASP A 373 1.11 1.95 9.36
N LYS A 374 0.47 2.36 10.47
CA LYS A 374 1.11 2.43 11.81
C LYS A 374 1.62 1.07 12.30
N PHE A 375 0.86 0.00 12.09
CA PHE A 375 1.32 -1.34 12.45
C PHE A 375 2.56 -1.73 11.66
N ILE A 376 2.53 -1.60 10.33
CA ILE A 376 3.65 -1.97 9.46
C ILE A 376 4.89 -1.15 9.82
N ALA A 377 4.73 0.16 10.01
CA ALA A 377 5.79 1.09 10.39
C ALA A 377 6.54 0.61 11.65
N LYS A 378 5.83 0.23 12.71
CA LYS A 378 6.42 -0.28 13.96
C LYS A 378 7.32 -1.51 13.73
N PHE A 379 6.86 -2.46 12.91
CA PHE A 379 7.65 -3.66 12.63
C PHE A 379 8.85 -3.38 11.75
N LEU A 380 8.72 -2.47 10.79
CA LEU A 380 9.83 -2.04 9.94
C LEU A 380 10.92 -1.35 10.77
N VAL A 381 10.57 -0.43 11.68
CA VAL A 381 11.53 0.20 12.61
C VAL A 381 12.33 -0.87 13.36
N ASN A 382 11.64 -1.81 14.02
CA ASN A 382 12.30 -2.89 14.76
C ASN A 382 13.19 -3.77 13.86
N THR A 383 12.77 -4.01 12.62
CA THR A 383 13.53 -4.78 11.64
C THR A 383 14.82 -4.06 11.27
N PHE A 384 14.75 -2.74 11.01
CA PHE A 384 15.94 -1.95 10.67
C PHE A 384 16.90 -1.78 11.84
N GLU A 385 16.40 -1.65 13.07
CA GLU A 385 17.24 -1.66 14.27
C GLU A 385 18.02 -2.97 14.43
N ILE A 386 17.38 -4.11 14.11
CA ILE A 386 18.06 -5.42 14.12
C ILE A 386 19.09 -5.49 13.00
N ASP A 387 18.75 -5.06 11.78
CA ASP A 387 19.70 -5.00 10.67
C ASP A 387 20.91 -4.12 11.02
N ASP A 388 20.72 -2.97 11.66
CA ASP A 388 21.81 -2.11 12.13
C ASP A 388 22.71 -2.83 13.13
N LYS A 389 22.13 -3.55 14.10
CA LYS A 389 22.89 -4.35 15.06
C LYS A 389 23.70 -5.44 14.39
N ILE A 390 23.12 -6.15 13.43
CA ILE A 390 23.82 -7.19 12.64
C ILE A 390 24.97 -6.54 11.86
N ASP A 391 24.73 -5.43 11.16
CA ASP A 391 25.74 -4.78 10.32
C ASP A 391 26.92 -4.27 11.17
N ILE A 392 26.63 -3.55 12.27
CA ILE A 392 27.66 -3.08 13.20
C ILE A 392 28.47 -4.26 13.74
N ARG A 393 27.81 -5.35 14.14
CA ARG A 393 28.50 -6.52 14.70
C ARG A 393 29.44 -7.17 13.68
N LEU A 394 28.97 -7.44 12.48
CA LEU A 394 29.78 -8.04 11.42
C LEU A 394 30.95 -7.12 11.04
N ARG A 395 30.68 -5.83 10.80
CA ARG A 395 31.72 -4.86 10.43
C ARG A 395 32.76 -4.68 11.52
N THR A 396 32.37 -4.71 12.79
CA THR A 396 33.29 -4.65 13.93
C THR A 396 34.17 -5.89 14.00
N TYR A 397 33.59 -7.08 13.82
CA TYR A 397 34.33 -8.33 13.82
C TYR A 397 35.35 -8.40 12.68
N PHE A 398 34.95 -8.05 11.46
CA PHE A 398 35.82 -8.05 10.27
C PHE A 398 36.69 -6.80 10.11
N LYS A 399 36.49 -5.78 10.96
CA LYS A 399 37.13 -4.45 10.89
C LYS A 399 36.93 -3.76 9.54
N ASP A 400 35.76 -3.93 8.91
CA ASP A 400 35.42 -3.37 7.60
C ASP A 400 34.25 -2.39 7.68
N PHE A 401 34.59 -1.13 7.98
CA PHE A 401 33.65 -0.01 8.04
C PHE A 401 33.63 0.83 6.75
N ARG A 402 34.48 0.49 5.76
CA ARG A 402 34.63 1.28 4.53
C ARG A 402 33.88 0.70 3.35
N LEU A 403 33.60 -0.61 3.36
CA LEU A 403 32.87 -1.25 2.28
C LEU A 403 31.40 -0.80 2.26
N ALA A 404 31.06 0.01 1.26
CA ALA A 404 29.68 0.43 1.03
C ALA A 404 28.77 -0.75 0.66
N ASN A 405 27.52 -0.71 1.10
CA ASN A 405 26.52 -1.71 0.72
C ASN A 405 26.27 -1.67 -0.81
N PRO A 406 25.92 -2.81 -1.44
CA PRO A 406 25.65 -2.87 -2.88
C PRO A 406 24.40 -2.08 -3.25
N VAL A 407 24.40 -1.51 -4.46
CA VAL A 407 23.22 -0.80 -5.01
C VAL A 407 22.22 -1.84 -5.52
N ILE A 408 21.01 -1.81 -4.98
CA ILE A 408 19.88 -2.60 -5.47
C ILE A 408 19.13 -1.75 -6.50
N THR A 409 18.85 -2.38 -7.65
CA THR A 409 18.09 -1.76 -8.73
C THR A 409 16.78 -2.50 -8.93
N VAL A 410 15.66 -1.80 -8.84
CA VAL A 410 14.33 -2.33 -9.13
C VAL A 410 13.80 -1.65 -10.40
N PRO A 411 13.76 -2.36 -11.54
CA PRO A 411 13.24 -1.80 -12.78
C PRO A 411 11.72 -1.64 -12.73
N PRO A 412 11.15 -0.66 -13.45
CA PRO A 412 9.71 -0.54 -13.55
C PRO A 412 9.12 -1.74 -14.31
N GLY A 413 7.93 -2.18 -13.89
CA GLY A 413 7.17 -3.22 -14.59
C GLY A 413 6.88 -2.86 -16.06
N LYS A 414 6.84 -3.87 -16.92
CA LYS A 414 6.46 -3.72 -18.34
C LYS A 414 4.99 -3.31 -18.42
N ARG A 415 4.70 -2.24 -19.15
CA ARG A 415 3.35 -1.66 -19.27
C ARG A 415 2.94 -1.45 -20.73
N THR A 416 1.70 -1.77 -21.05
CA THR A 416 1.06 -1.46 -22.33
C THR A 416 0.84 0.05 -22.47
N TRP A 417 0.46 0.49 -23.67
CA TRP A 417 0.20 1.91 -23.91
C TRP A 417 -0.99 2.43 -23.09
N GLY A 418 -2.10 1.69 -23.02
CA GLY A 418 -3.27 2.17 -22.27
C GLY A 418 -3.05 2.13 -20.77
N GLU A 419 -2.24 1.20 -20.26
CA GLU A 419 -1.76 1.24 -18.88
C GLU A 419 -0.98 2.50 -18.55
N LYS A 420 -0.15 3.00 -19.47
CA LYS A 420 0.57 4.27 -19.30
C LYS A 420 -0.39 5.45 -19.26
N CYS A 421 -1.48 5.42 -20.03
CA CYS A 421 -2.51 6.46 -19.97
C CYS A 421 -3.27 6.44 -18.64
N ILE A 422 -3.56 5.26 -18.11
CA ILE A 422 -4.20 5.12 -16.80
C ILE A 422 -3.26 5.61 -15.69
N ASP A 423 -1.98 5.21 -15.72
CA ASP A 423 -0.96 5.70 -14.78
C ASP A 423 -0.82 7.22 -14.85
N TRP A 424 -0.84 7.79 -16.06
CA TRP A 424 -0.77 9.24 -16.24
C TRP A 424 -1.94 9.96 -15.58
N TYR A 425 -3.16 9.43 -15.73
CA TYR A 425 -4.34 9.99 -15.05
C TYR A 425 -4.23 9.84 -13.53
N ALA A 426 -3.88 8.64 -13.06
CA ALA A 426 -3.73 8.34 -11.63
C ALA A 426 -2.67 9.26 -10.96
N ASP A 427 -1.56 9.54 -11.65
CA ASP A 427 -0.52 10.44 -11.15
C ASP A 427 -1.01 11.89 -11.08
N ILE A 428 -1.79 12.34 -12.07
CA ILE A 428 -2.36 13.70 -12.03
C ILE A 428 -3.32 13.85 -10.85
N ILE A 429 -4.19 12.87 -10.64
CA ILE A 429 -5.13 12.87 -9.52
C ILE A 429 -4.38 12.74 -8.18
N GLY A 430 -3.39 11.86 -8.07
CA GLY A 430 -2.64 11.62 -6.83
C GLY A 430 -1.60 12.70 -6.46
N THR A 431 -1.28 13.63 -7.37
CA THR A 431 -0.33 14.73 -7.11
C THR A 431 -1.05 16.02 -6.68
N GLY A 432 -0.28 17.04 -6.27
CA GLY A 432 -0.81 18.38 -5.95
C GLY A 432 -1.63 19.02 -7.07
N ILE A 433 -1.47 18.55 -8.30
CA ILE A 433 -2.20 19.04 -9.47
C ILE A 433 -3.68 18.68 -9.37
N GLY A 434 -4.02 17.46 -8.96
CA GLY A 434 -5.40 17.03 -8.73
C GLY A 434 -6.12 17.93 -7.73
N VAL A 435 -5.44 18.32 -6.66
CA VAL A 435 -5.96 19.27 -5.65
C VAL A 435 -6.14 20.68 -6.25
N MET A 436 -5.18 21.18 -7.01
CA MET A 436 -5.30 22.49 -7.66
C MET A 436 -6.47 22.52 -8.66
N LEU A 437 -6.66 21.43 -9.42
CA LEU A 437 -7.81 21.27 -10.31
C LEU A 437 -9.12 21.24 -9.52
N ALA A 438 -9.15 20.54 -8.38
CA ALA A 438 -10.30 20.51 -7.48
C ALA A 438 -10.66 21.92 -6.97
N ILE A 439 -9.68 22.66 -6.45
CA ILE A 439 -9.86 24.02 -5.94
C ILE A 439 -10.37 24.94 -7.05
N ALA A 440 -9.78 24.87 -8.24
CA ALA A 440 -10.21 25.67 -9.39
C ALA A 440 -11.65 25.33 -9.78
N PHE A 441 -11.99 24.04 -9.85
CA PHE A 441 -13.32 23.58 -10.20
C PHE A 441 -14.38 23.99 -9.18
N PHE A 442 -14.16 23.73 -7.89
CA PHE A 442 -15.07 24.16 -6.82
C PHE A 442 -15.16 25.69 -6.72
N GLY A 443 -14.05 26.41 -6.95
CA GLY A 443 -14.05 27.87 -7.01
C GLY A 443 -14.91 28.41 -8.15
N VAL A 444 -14.84 27.79 -9.34
CA VAL A 444 -15.71 28.13 -10.48
C VAL A 444 -17.17 27.80 -10.17
N TRP A 445 -17.45 26.64 -9.58
CA TRP A 445 -18.81 26.26 -9.18
C TRP A 445 -19.40 27.24 -8.14
N ILE A 446 -18.62 27.65 -7.13
CA ILE A 446 -19.08 28.68 -6.18
C ILE A 446 -19.31 30.02 -6.88
N GLY A 447 -18.40 30.41 -7.79
CA GLY A 447 -18.47 31.67 -8.52
C GLY A 447 -19.68 31.79 -9.45
N ILE A 448 -20.04 30.71 -10.15
CA ILE A 448 -21.17 30.66 -11.08
C ILE A 448 -22.51 30.48 -10.35
N GLY A 449 -22.51 29.93 -9.13
CA GLY A 449 -23.74 29.76 -8.35
C GLY A 449 -24.49 31.06 -8.04
N SER A 450 -23.75 32.14 -7.78
CA SER A 450 -24.37 33.46 -7.53
C SER A 450 -25.17 33.99 -8.74
N PRO A 451 -24.62 34.04 -9.97
CA PRO A 451 -25.37 34.34 -11.19
C PRO A 451 -26.59 33.44 -11.46
N LEU A 452 -26.53 32.17 -11.06
CA LEU A 452 -27.59 31.18 -11.29
C LEU A 452 -28.59 31.05 -10.12
N HIS A 453 -28.52 31.96 -9.15
CA HIS A 453 -29.43 32.02 -8.00
C HIS A 453 -29.46 30.75 -7.13
N TRP A 454 -28.44 29.89 -7.22
CA TRP A 454 -28.35 28.65 -6.42
C TRP A 454 -29.61 27.78 -6.51
N ASP A 455 -30.15 27.60 -7.71
CA ASP A 455 -31.33 26.75 -7.92
C ASP A 455 -31.03 25.26 -7.69
N ASP A 456 -32.07 24.45 -7.51
CA ASP A 456 -31.93 23.00 -7.24
C ASP A 456 -31.16 22.27 -8.35
N ASN A 457 -31.22 22.80 -9.59
CA ASN A 457 -30.55 22.22 -10.75
C ASN A 457 -29.04 22.55 -10.76
N TRP A 458 -28.65 23.70 -10.20
CA TRP A 458 -27.27 24.11 -9.97
C TRP A 458 -26.62 23.36 -8.82
N TRP A 459 -27.35 23.13 -7.72
CA TRP A 459 -26.85 22.26 -6.65
C TRP A 459 -26.60 20.84 -7.18
N LEU A 460 -27.56 20.27 -7.91
CA LEU A 460 -27.44 18.92 -8.45
C LEU A 460 -26.27 18.72 -9.46
N ILE A 461 -25.79 19.79 -10.10
CA ILE A 461 -24.74 19.68 -11.12
C ILE A 461 -23.42 19.22 -10.52
N ILE A 462 -23.14 19.58 -9.26
CA ILE A 462 -21.90 19.20 -8.60
C ILE A 462 -21.88 17.70 -8.36
N GLY A 463 -22.97 17.16 -7.81
CA GLY A 463 -23.14 15.72 -7.61
C GLY A 463 -23.07 14.94 -8.92
N THR A 464 -23.61 15.48 -10.01
CA THR A 464 -23.53 14.82 -11.32
C THR A 464 -22.09 14.78 -11.86
N TYR A 465 -21.34 15.87 -11.74
CA TYR A 465 -19.93 15.89 -12.13
C TYR A 465 -19.11 14.91 -11.29
N THR A 466 -19.21 15.01 -9.97
CA THR A 466 -18.42 14.16 -9.05
C THR A 466 -18.81 12.70 -9.20
N GLY A 467 -20.08 12.37 -9.43
CA GLY A 467 -20.50 10.98 -9.69
C GLY A 467 -19.91 10.43 -10.98
N LEU A 468 -19.81 11.23 -12.05
CA LEU A 468 -19.16 10.81 -13.31
C LEU A 468 -17.65 10.63 -13.13
N VAL A 469 -16.99 11.53 -12.39
CA VAL A 469 -15.55 11.43 -12.11
C VAL A 469 -15.25 10.28 -11.16
N GLY A 470 -15.96 10.15 -10.04
CA GLY A 470 -15.84 9.05 -9.08
C GLY A 470 -16.09 7.68 -9.72
N PHE A 471 -17.02 7.59 -10.67
CA PHE A 471 -17.19 6.38 -11.48
C PHE A 471 -15.95 6.04 -12.31
N LEU A 472 -15.31 7.02 -12.97
CA LEU A 472 -14.05 6.79 -13.67
C LEU A 472 -12.92 6.41 -12.70
N ASP A 473 -12.80 7.17 -11.61
CA ASP A 473 -11.76 7.00 -10.59
C ASP A 473 -11.85 5.62 -9.94
N GLY A 474 -13.05 5.11 -9.67
CA GLY A 474 -13.25 3.76 -9.15
C GLY A 474 -12.63 2.67 -10.04
N TYR A 475 -12.73 2.79 -11.38
CA TYR A 475 -12.05 1.86 -12.29
C TYR A 475 -10.54 2.08 -12.33
N VAL A 476 -10.10 3.34 -12.38
CA VAL A 476 -8.68 3.69 -12.46
C VAL A 476 -7.94 3.26 -11.19
N ILE A 477 -8.43 3.63 -10.01
CA ILE A 477 -7.90 3.25 -8.70
C ILE A 477 -7.73 1.75 -8.63
N ARG A 478 -8.73 0.99 -9.07
CA ARG A 478 -8.70 -0.47 -8.96
C ARG A 478 -7.72 -1.15 -9.89
N GLN A 479 -7.65 -0.68 -11.14
CA GLN A 479 -6.71 -1.19 -12.12
C GLN A 479 -5.25 -0.88 -11.72
N VAL A 480 -5.03 0.31 -11.14
CA VAL A 480 -3.73 0.72 -10.60
C VAL A 480 -3.39 -0.10 -9.35
N TYR A 481 -4.32 -0.22 -8.40
CA TYR A 481 -4.16 -0.96 -7.16
C TYR A 481 -3.72 -2.41 -7.39
N PHE A 482 -4.38 -3.13 -8.31
CA PHE A 482 -4.05 -4.53 -8.60
C PHE A 482 -2.58 -4.72 -8.99
N ARG A 483 -2.05 -3.85 -9.85
CA ARG A 483 -0.67 -3.93 -10.34
C ARG A 483 0.35 -3.49 -9.29
N ILE A 484 -0.04 -2.51 -8.48
CA ILE A 484 0.75 -2.00 -7.36
C ILE A 484 0.99 -3.11 -6.33
N ILE A 485 -0.06 -3.82 -5.91
CA ILE A 485 0.05 -4.94 -4.96
C ILE A 485 0.89 -6.08 -5.54
N GLU A 486 0.67 -6.47 -6.81
CA GLU A 486 1.47 -7.53 -7.45
C GLU A 486 2.96 -7.18 -7.47
N HIS A 487 3.30 -5.93 -7.76
CA HIS A 487 4.69 -5.47 -7.74
C HIS A 487 5.29 -5.45 -6.32
N GLU A 488 4.50 -5.08 -5.33
CA GLU A 488 4.92 -5.07 -3.93
C GLU A 488 5.19 -6.49 -3.40
N GLU A 489 4.24 -7.41 -3.62
CA GLU A 489 4.35 -8.84 -3.25
C GLU A 489 5.59 -9.48 -3.90
N GLU A 490 5.87 -9.16 -5.18
CA GLU A 490 7.07 -9.66 -5.87
C GLU A 490 8.38 -9.21 -5.18
N ASN A 491 8.43 -7.96 -4.69
CA ASN A 491 9.62 -7.44 -4.01
C ASN A 491 9.81 -8.03 -2.61
N TYR A 492 8.73 -8.18 -1.85
CA TYR A 492 8.77 -8.86 -0.55
C TYR A 492 9.14 -10.34 -0.68
N SER A 493 8.62 -11.02 -1.70
CA SER A 493 8.97 -12.41 -2.00
C SER A 493 10.48 -12.56 -2.29
N LYS A 494 11.09 -11.62 -3.02
CA LYS A 494 12.55 -11.60 -3.26
C LYS A 494 13.36 -11.37 -1.98
N VAL A 495 12.87 -10.55 -1.04
CA VAL A 495 13.53 -10.39 0.27
C VAL A 495 13.49 -11.73 1.02
N ALA A 496 12.33 -12.38 1.09
CA ALA A 496 12.19 -13.67 1.77
C ALA A 496 13.05 -14.77 1.13
N GLU A 497 13.13 -14.82 -0.20
CA GLU A 497 14.00 -15.77 -0.92
C GLU A 497 15.48 -15.59 -0.56
N GLN A 498 15.97 -14.34 -0.51
CA GLN A 498 17.35 -14.04 -0.12
C GLN A 498 17.65 -14.39 1.34
N ASP A 499 16.71 -14.14 2.25
CA ASP A 499 16.83 -14.53 3.65
C ASP A 499 16.95 -16.05 3.80
N LEU A 500 16.09 -16.80 3.13
CA LEU A 500 16.07 -18.26 3.17
C LEU A 500 17.31 -18.87 2.50
N GLU A 501 17.79 -18.29 1.41
CA GLU A 501 19.04 -18.69 0.77
C GLU A 501 20.23 -18.51 1.73
N LEU A 502 20.29 -17.39 2.45
CA LEU A 502 21.32 -17.18 3.47
C LEU A 502 21.22 -18.21 4.58
N PHE A 503 20.02 -18.50 5.08
CA PHE A 503 19.83 -19.48 6.16
C PHE A 503 20.25 -20.89 5.72
N GLN A 504 19.94 -21.27 4.48
CA GLN A 504 20.39 -22.53 3.92
C GLN A 504 21.92 -22.62 3.85
N VAL A 505 22.58 -21.53 3.46
CA VAL A 505 24.06 -21.45 3.40
C VAL A 505 24.69 -21.56 4.80
N LEU A 506 24.04 -21.00 5.82
CA LEU A 506 24.51 -21.02 7.21
C LEU A 506 24.11 -22.28 7.98
N GLY A 507 23.26 -23.13 7.41
CA GLY A 507 22.69 -24.30 8.09
C GLY A 507 21.73 -23.93 9.21
N ILE A 508 21.02 -22.80 9.09
CA ILE A 508 20.01 -22.35 10.05
C ILE A 508 18.66 -22.93 9.62
N ASP A 509 18.01 -23.69 10.50
CA ASP A 509 16.65 -24.17 10.28
C ASP A 509 15.65 -23.03 10.52
N CYS A 510 14.93 -22.64 9.46
CA CYS A 510 13.87 -21.65 9.53
C CYS A 510 12.51 -22.35 9.71
N PRO A 511 11.75 -22.06 10.78
CA PRO A 511 10.39 -22.54 10.91
C PRO A 511 9.53 -22.17 9.69
N GLU A 512 8.69 -23.10 9.21
CA GLU A 512 7.85 -22.88 8.01
C GLU A 512 6.97 -21.63 8.14
N GLU A 513 6.56 -21.29 9.37
CA GLU A 513 5.75 -20.14 9.73
C GLU A 513 6.40 -18.80 9.37
N PHE A 514 7.73 -18.75 9.28
CA PHE A 514 8.49 -17.54 8.99
C PHE A 514 9.03 -17.50 7.55
N THR A 515 8.63 -18.45 6.70
CA THR A 515 9.10 -18.51 5.30
C THR A 515 8.48 -17.42 4.40
N GLY A 516 7.52 -16.65 4.91
CA GLY A 516 6.81 -15.63 4.14
C GLY A 516 5.83 -16.19 3.11
N LYS A 517 5.66 -17.53 3.06
CA LYS A 517 4.60 -18.15 2.27
C LYS A 517 3.31 -18.14 3.10
N PRO A 518 2.14 -17.85 2.49
CA PRO A 518 0.88 -17.90 3.21
C PRO A 518 0.70 -19.29 3.85
N GLN A 519 0.54 -19.33 5.17
CA GLN A 519 0.31 -20.55 5.92
C GLN A 519 -1.02 -21.18 5.47
N GLY A 520 -0.91 -22.37 4.89
CA GLY A 520 -2.05 -23.19 4.50
C GLY A 520 -2.55 -22.89 3.08
N ASN A 521 -2.95 -23.95 2.41
CA ASN A 521 -3.83 -23.87 1.24
C ASN A 521 -5.03 -23.03 1.65
N VAL A 522 -5.07 -21.74 1.26
CA VAL A 522 -6.28 -20.92 1.32
C VAL A 522 -7.33 -21.75 0.62
N THR A 523 -8.18 -22.39 1.43
CA THR A 523 -9.17 -23.32 0.91
C THR A 523 -9.93 -22.52 -0.15
N LYS A 524 -10.07 -23.09 -1.35
CA LYS A 524 -10.73 -22.48 -2.51
C LYS A 524 -12.23 -22.32 -2.23
N THR A 525 -12.56 -21.59 -1.16
CA THR A 525 -13.89 -21.31 -0.69
C THR A 525 -14.62 -20.56 -1.79
N LEU A 526 -15.93 -20.76 -1.86
CA LEU A 526 -16.77 -20.10 -2.85
C LEU A 526 -16.62 -18.57 -2.76
N ASN A 527 -16.50 -18.03 -1.55
CA ASN A 527 -16.26 -16.61 -1.30
C ASN A 527 -14.98 -16.10 -1.95
N TYR A 528 -13.87 -16.84 -1.83
CA TYR A 528 -12.61 -16.48 -2.47
C TYR A 528 -12.75 -16.47 -4.00
N LYS A 529 -13.39 -17.50 -4.58
CA LYS A 529 -13.58 -17.58 -6.03
C LYS A 529 -14.42 -16.42 -6.57
N ILE A 530 -15.53 -16.11 -5.89
CA ILE A 530 -16.40 -14.99 -6.26
C ILE A 530 -15.64 -13.66 -6.15
N SER A 531 -14.95 -13.44 -5.02
CA SER A 531 -14.19 -12.22 -4.80
C SER A 531 -13.06 -12.05 -5.82
N SER A 532 -12.27 -13.10 -6.07
CA SER A 532 -11.20 -13.10 -7.08
C SER A 532 -11.73 -12.83 -8.49
N PHE A 533 -12.87 -13.42 -8.85
CA PHE A 533 -13.52 -13.16 -10.14
C PHE A 533 -13.98 -11.71 -10.29
N VAL A 534 -14.69 -11.19 -9.29
CA VAL A 534 -15.13 -9.79 -9.26
C VAL A 534 -13.91 -8.86 -9.33
N ASN A 535 -12.86 -9.18 -8.58
CA ASN A 535 -11.64 -8.38 -8.58
C ASN A 535 -10.98 -8.33 -9.94
N ARG A 536 -10.84 -9.47 -10.60
CA ARG A 536 -10.25 -9.56 -11.94
C ARG A 536 -11.05 -8.81 -13.01
N ILE A 537 -12.39 -8.82 -12.94
CA ILE A 537 -13.21 -8.07 -13.90
C ILE A 537 -13.02 -6.57 -13.73
N CYS A 538 -13.05 -6.11 -12.49
CA CYS A 538 -13.04 -4.69 -12.19
C CYS A 538 -11.64 -4.07 -12.21
N SER A 539 -10.57 -4.87 -12.22
CA SER A 539 -9.18 -4.40 -12.39
C SER A 539 -8.67 -4.48 -13.83
N ASP A 540 -9.50 -4.89 -14.79
CA ASP A 540 -9.06 -5.04 -16.18
C ASP A 540 -8.94 -3.69 -16.91
N GLN A 541 -7.97 -3.55 -17.81
CA GLN A 541 -7.74 -2.32 -18.57
C GLN A 541 -8.94 -1.98 -19.48
N LEU A 542 -9.63 -2.99 -20.03
CA LEU A 542 -10.82 -2.77 -20.86
C LEU A 542 -11.99 -2.20 -20.06
N SER A 543 -12.04 -2.44 -18.75
CA SER A 543 -13.09 -1.92 -17.88
C SER A 543 -13.01 -0.39 -17.75
N VAL A 544 -11.79 0.17 -17.70
CA VAL A 544 -11.57 1.63 -17.72
C VAL A 544 -12.00 2.24 -19.06
N LEU A 545 -11.72 1.58 -20.18
CA LEU A 545 -12.20 2.07 -21.48
C LEU A 545 -13.74 2.03 -21.57
N ALA A 546 -14.35 0.95 -21.07
CA ALA A 546 -15.79 0.82 -21.02
C ALA A 546 -16.44 1.92 -20.15
N SER A 547 -15.82 2.30 -19.03
CA SER A 547 -16.33 3.38 -18.18
C SER A 547 -16.35 4.73 -18.90
N ILE A 548 -15.31 5.06 -19.66
CA ILE A 548 -15.26 6.27 -20.50
C ILE A 548 -16.38 6.28 -21.54
N LEU A 549 -16.62 5.14 -22.21
CA LEU A 549 -17.71 5.01 -23.18
C LEU A 549 -19.09 5.18 -22.53
N ILE A 550 -19.27 4.65 -21.32
CA ILE A 550 -20.51 4.81 -20.54
C ILE A 550 -20.70 6.28 -20.15
N ILE A 551 -19.66 6.96 -19.66
CA ILE A 551 -19.70 8.39 -19.33
C ILE A 551 -20.11 9.22 -20.55
N ILE A 552 -19.50 8.99 -21.71
CA ILE A 552 -19.86 9.68 -22.96
C ILE A 552 -21.34 9.43 -23.28
N GLY A 553 -21.80 8.19 -23.17
CA GLY A 553 -23.20 7.82 -23.36
C GLY A 553 -24.15 8.58 -22.42
N LEU A 554 -23.83 8.62 -21.12
CA LEU A 554 -24.60 9.34 -20.11
C LEU A 554 -24.65 10.84 -20.40
N ILE A 555 -23.51 11.46 -20.75
CA ILE A 555 -23.44 12.87 -21.14
C ILE A 555 -24.31 13.15 -22.37
N CYS A 556 -24.29 12.28 -23.37
CA CYS A 556 -25.14 12.42 -24.56
C CYS A 556 -26.64 12.35 -24.20
N VAL A 557 -27.03 11.41 -23.33
CA VAL A 557 -28.42 11.29 -22.86
C VAL A 557 -28.84 12.52 -22.06
N SER A 558 -28.03 12.96 -21.09
CA SER A 558 -28.31 14.15 -20.27
C SER A 558 -28.39 15.42 -21.12
N SER A 559 -27.52 15.54 -22.14
CA SER A 559 -27.57 16.64 -23.11
C SER A 559 -28.85 16.61 -23.96
N GLY A 560 -29.28 15.42 -24.40
CA GLY A 560 -30.57 15.24 -25.08
C GLY A 560 -31.77 15.64 -24.22
N LEU A 561 -31.67 15.43 -22.90
CA LEU A 561 -32.64 15.85 -21.88
C LEU A 561 -32.40 17.27 -21.35
N ARG A 562 -31.54 18.05 -22.02
CA ARG A 562 -31.22 19.47 -21.74
C ARG A 562 -30.78 19.73 -20.30
N TRP A 563 -30.05 18.79 -19.68
CA TRP A 563 -29.55 18.92 -18.30
C TRP A 563 -30.66 19.27 -17.28
N SER A 564 -31.88 18.77 -17.55
CA SER A 564 -32.97 18.77 -16.57
C SER A 564 -32.63 17.91 -15.36
N THR A 565 -33.35 18.08 -14.25
CA THR A 565 -33.19 17.27 -13.03
C THR A 565 -33.20 15.77 -13.33
N THR A 566 -34.14 15.28 -14.16
CA THR A 566 -34.16 13.88 -14.60
C THR A 566 -32.90 13.50 -15.41
N GLY A 567 -32.43 14.38 -16.30
CA GLY A 567 -31.22 14.13 -17.09
C GLY A 567 -29.95 14.07 -16.24
N GLN A 568 -29.86 14.90 -15.21
CA GLN A 568 -28.75 14.89 -14.24
C GLN A 568 -28.79 13.64 -13.35
N LEU A 569 -29.95 13.28 -12.81
CA LEU A 569 -30.10 12.08 -11.97
C LEU A 569 -29.82 10.77 -12.75
N ILE A 570 -30.18 10.70 -14.04
CA ILE A 570 -29.83 9.56 -14.90
C ILE A 570 -28.32 9.41 -15.07
N ALA A 571 -27.57 10.51 -15.16
CA ALA A 571 -26.12 10.45 -15.21
C ALA A 571 -25.52 10.09 -13.85
N ASN A 572 -26.08 10.63 -12.76
CA ASN A 572 -25.49 10.52 -11.43
C ASN A 572 -25.82 9.22 -10.67
N THR A 573 -27.08 8.80 -10.64
CA THR A 573 -27.52 7.68 -9.81
C THR A 573 -26.83 6.35 -10.19
N PRO A 574 -26.75 5.95 -11.48
CA PRO A 574 -26.06 4.71 -11.85
C PRO A 574 -24.56 4.76 -11.55
N THR A 575 -23.93 5.92 -11.71
CA THR A 575 -22.49 6.07 -11.49
C THR A 575 -22.14 5.95 -10.02
N MET A 576 -22.89 6.60 -9.13
CA MET A 576 -22.69 6.50 -7.68
C MET A 576 -22.94 5.08 -7.15
N ILE A 577 -23.94 4.36 -7.68
CA ILE A 577 -24.19 2.96 -7.28
C ILE A 577 -22.98 2.07 -7.61
N ILE A 578 -22.37 2.25 -8.79
CA ILE A 578 -21.21 1.46 -9.20
C ILE A 578 -19.95 1.88 -8.44
N GLU A 579 -19.78 3.17 -8.18
CA GLU A 579 -18.73 3.71 -7.33
C GLU A 579 -18.78 3.09 -5.91
N GLU A 580 -19.96 3.08 -5.28
CA GLU A 580 -20.14 2.43 -3.96
C GLU A 580 -19.81 0.94 -4.01
N PHE A 581 -20.28 0.24 -5.05
CA PHE A 581 -19.92 -1.16 -5.23
C PHE A 581 -18.40 -1.35 -5.32
N PHE A 582 -17.69 -0.50 -6.06
CA PHE A 582 -16.24 -0.57 -6.16
C PHE A 582 -15.53 -0.26 -4.87
N LEU A 583 -16.03 0.68 -4.08
CA LEU A 583 -15.50 0.96 -2.76
C LEU A 583 -15.63 -0.25 -1.83
N ILE A 584 -16.78 -0.96 -1.86
CA ILE A 584 -16.98 -2.18 -1.07
C ILE A 584 -15.97 -3.26 -1.48
N VAL A 585 -15.76 -3.48 -2.78
CA VAL A 585 -14.79 -4.49 -3.21
C VAL A 585 -13.35 -4.05 -2.98
N LEU A 586 -13.05 -2.75 -3.08
CA LEU A 586 -11.75 -2.20 -2.74
C LEU A 586 -11.44 -2.44 -1.25
N LEU A 587 -12.40 -2.17 -0.36
CA LEU A 587 -12.27 -2.45 1.08
C LEU A 587 -11.98 -3.94 1.33
N GLN A 588 -12.67 -4.86 0.63
CA GLN A 588 -12.37 -6.28 0.73
C GLN A 588 -10.93 -6.59 0.28
N ALA A 589 -10.52 -6.07 -0.88
CA ALA A 589 -9.20 -6.33 -1.43
C ALA A 589 -8.09 -5.78 -0.52
N HIS A 590 -8.28 -4.59 0.05
CA HIS A 590 -7.39 -3.99 1.04
C HIS A 590 -7.28 -4.84 2.30
N ASN A 591 -8.40 -5.26 2.90
CA ASN A 591 -8.36 -6.12 4.09
C ASN A 591 -7.51 -7.38 3.88
N TRP A 592 -7.61 -7.99 2.69
CA TRP A 592 -6.85 -9.19 2.33
C TRP A 592 -5.36 -8.88 2.11
N ALA A 593 -5.05 -7.89 1.28
CA ALA A 593 -3.67 -7.50 0.98
C ALA A 593 -2.94 -7.00 2.24
N ASP A 594 -3.59 -6.17 3.05
CA ASP A 594 -3.02 -5.66 4.29
C ASP A 594 -2.80 -6.79 5.30
N GLN A 595 -3.70 -7.78 5.37
CA GLN A 595 -3.48 -8.95 6.23
C GLN A 595 -2.26 -9.74 5.79
N GLN A 596 -2.13 -10.00 4.49
CA GLN A 596 -0.96 -10.68 3.92
C GLN A 596 0.33 -9.89 4.22
N ARG A 597 0.33 -8.58 3.99
CA ARG A 597 1.48 -7.70 4.29
C ARG A 597 1.90 -7.77 5.75
N ARG A 598 0.94 -7.78 6.69
CA ARG A 598 1.26 -7.90 8.13
C ARG A 598 1.94 -9.23 8.47
N VAL A 599 1.51 -10.32 7.86
CA VAL A 599 2.15 -11.65 8.01
C VAL A 599 3.56 -11.64 7.42
N GLU A 600 3.75 -11.02 6.25
CA GLU A 600 5.07 -10.95 5.61
C GLU A 600 6.07 -10.14 6.41
N VAL A 601 5.65 -8.98 6.94
CA VAL A 601 6.49 -8.10 7.74
C VAL A 601 6.77 -8.68 9.13
N SER A 602 5.81 -9.37 9.76
CA SER A 602 6.06 -10.08 11.03
C SER A 602 7.03 -11.25 10.83
N ALA A 603 6.86 -12.03 9.76
CA ALA A 603 7.79 -13.10 9.39
C ALA A 603 9.19 -12.57 9.07
N LEU A 604 9.29 -11.41 8.40
CA LEU A 604 10.57 -10.73 8.14
C LEU A 604 11.29 -10.39 9.45
N LEU A 605 10.59 -9.79 10.42
CA LEU A 605 11.16 -9.47 11.73
C LEU A 605 11.66 -10.73 12.44
N ALA A 606 10.87 -11.82 12.43
CA ALA A 606 11.26 -13.10 13.01
C ALA A 606 12.55 -13.66 12.37
N ARG A 607 12.65 -13.64 11.03
CA ARG A 607 13.88 -14.05 10.34
C ARG A 607 15.06 -13.17 10.77
N ARG A 608 14.90 -11.86 10.90
CA ARG A 608 15.98 -10.98 11.37
C ARG A 608 16.43 -11.29 12.80
N GLN A 609 15.50 -11.62 13.70
CA GLN A 609 15.84 -12.04 15.06
C GLN A 609 16.65 -13.34 15.08
N ILE A 610 16.27 -14.33 14.28
CA ILE A 610 17.01 -15.60 14.13
C ILE A 610 18.43 -15.33 13.62
N LEU A 611 18.56 -14.48 12.60
CA LEU A 611 19.87 -14.12 12.05
C LEU A 611 20.74 -13.38 13.06
N LEU A 612 20.16 -12.43 13.82
CA LEU A 612 20.88 -11.73 14.88
C LEU A 612 21.39 -12.72 15.92
N ALA A 613 20.54 -13.62 16.44
CA ALA A 613 20.94 -14.62 17.41
C ALA A 613 22.11 -15.50 16.90
N TYR A 614 22.06 -15.92 15.63
CA TYR A 614 23.16 -16.64 15.00
C TYR A 614 24.46 -15.81 14.99
N VAL A 615 24.38 -14.55 14.56
CA VAL A 615 25.53 -13.65 14.48
C VAL A 615 26.12 -13.36 15.85
N GLU A 616 25.30 -13.14 16.87
CA GLU A 616 25.77 -12.87 18.24
C GLU A 616 26.51 -14.07 18.85
N ASN A 617 26.05 -15.28 18.55
CA ASN A 617 26.65 -16.52 19.03
C ASN A 617 27.99 -16.84 18.34
N HIS A 618 28.11 -16.57 17.03
CA HIS A 618 29.31 -16.94 16.24
C HIS A 618 30.35 -15.82 16.14
N PHE A 619 29.95 -14.56 16.30
CA PHE A 619 30.82 -13.38 16.16
C PHE A 619 30.81 -12.52 17.44
N PRO A 620 31.40 -12.99 18.55
CA PRO A 620 31.42 -12.25 19.80
C PRO A 620 32.19 -10.93 19.66
N VAL A 621 31.70 -9.88 20.34
CA VAL A 621 32.44 -8.60 20.44
C VAL A 621 33.68 -8.85 21.29
N ILE A 622 34.86 -8.71 20.68
CA ILE A 622 36.13 -8.76 21.41
C ILE A 622 36.21 -7.46 22.23
N LYS A 623 35.91 -7.54 23.53
CA LYS A 623 36.22 -6.45 24.46
C LYS A 623 37.74 -6.40 24.61
N TYR A 624 38.37 -5.34 24.09
CA TYR A 624 39.77 -5.04 24.30
C TYR A 624 40.00 -4.40 25.67
#